data_AF-A0A3C1WM60-F1
#
_entry.id   AF-A0A3C1WM60-F1
#
_cell.length_a   1.000
_cell.length_b   1.000
_cell.length_c   1.000
_cell.angle_alpha   90.00
_cell.angle_beta   90.00
_cell.angle_gamma   90.00
#
_symmetry.space_group_name_H-M   'P 1'
#
loop_
_entity.id
_entity.type
_entity.pdbx_description
1 polymer ?
#
loop_
_entity_poly.entity_id
_entity_poly.type
_entity_poly.pdbx_seq_one_letter_code
_entity_poly.pdbx_strand_id
1 'polypeptide(L)'
;GTITGPTTPCIGSTQGYSIASVYGATSYTWTAPTGSTVQSGQGSTSATVLIGNTSGNIAVNASNACGTSSNKTLALTMTACRLDGSGLSEFSISPNPCYSCYVTGVLNENELAVTDILGRKISVHFSASGEGFIFELPNECAAGMYFIRNLTTGQVVKFEKQ
;
A
#
# COMPACT_ATOMS: atom_id res chain seq x y z
N GLY A 1 5.34 -20.38 -22.84
CA GLY A 1 4.49 -20.80 -21.71
C GLY A 1 3.63 -19.65 -21.24
N THR A 2 2.83 -19.87 -20.20
CA THR A 2 2.14 -18.85 -19.42
C THR A 2 3.03 -18.39 -18.27
N ILE A 3 2.93 -17.13 -17.86
CA ILE A 3 3.58 -16.66 -16.63
C ILE A 3 2.75 -17.18 -15.45
N THR A 4 3.42 -17.71 -14.45
CA THR A 4 2.84 -18.21 -13.20
C THR A 4 3.30 -17.31 -12.05
N GLY A 5 2.36 -16.90 -11.20
CA GLY A 5 2.59 -16.09 -10.00
C GLY A 5 1.29 -15.42 -9.53
N PRO A 6 1.33 -14.66 -8.43
CA PRO A 6 0.14 -13.99 -7.89
C PRO A 6 -0.38 -12.90 -8.83
N THR A 7 -1.68 -12.93 -9.16
CA THR A 7 -2.36 -11.93 -10.01
C THR A 7 -2.92 -10.74 -9.23
N THR A 8 -3.10 -10.89 -7.92
CA THR A 8 -3.51 -9.83 -6.99
C THR A 8 -2.44 -9.66 -5.91
N PRO A 9 -1.21 -9.28 -6.28
CA PRO A 9 -0.14 -9.15 -5.32
C PRO A 9 -0.31 -7.89 -4.47
N CYS A 10 0.38 -7.91 -3.34
CA CYS A 10 0.30 -6.85 -2.37
C CYS A 10 1.30 -5.74 -2.64
N ILE A 11 0.84 -4.48 -2.59
CA ILE A 11 1.71 -3.31 -2.69
C ILE A 11 2.81 -3.40 -1.62
N GLY A 12 4.07 -3.19 -2.02
CA GLY A 12 5.25 -3.25 -1.15
C GLY A 12 5.77 -4.66 -0.87
N SER A 13 5.05 -5.71 -1.28
CA SER A 13 5.53 -7.08 -1.14
C SER A 13 6.49 -7.48 -2.26
N THR A 14 7.36 -8.45 -1.97
CA THR A 14 8.19 -9.11 -2.97
C THR A 14 7.53 -10.40 -3.42
N GLN A 15 7.34 -10.56 -4.73
CA GLN A 15 6.65 -11.70 -5.33
C GLN A 15 7.50 -12.41 -6.37
N GLY A 16 7.39 -13.73 -6.42
CA GLY A 16 8.04 -14.57 -7.42
C GLY A 16 7.14 -14.83 -8.62
N TYR A 17 7.70 -14.67 -9.82
CA TYR A 17 7.05 -15.00 -11.08
C TYR A 17 7.92 -15.95 -11.89
N SER A 18 7.32 -16.89 -12.61
CA SER A 18 8.05 -17.86 -13.42
C SER A 18 7.34 -18.19 -14.73
N ILE A 19 8.07 -18.80 -15.66
CA ILE A 19 7.56 -19.30 -16.92
C ILE A 19 8.22 -20.65 -17.25
N ALA A 20 7.49 -21.55 -17.89
CA ALA A 20 8.10 -22.77 -18.45
C ALA A 20 9.18 -22.41 -19.47
N SER A 21 10.30 -23.15 -19.46
CA SER A 21 11.38 -22.94 -20.41
C SER A 21 10.90 -23.06 -21.85
N VAL A 22 11.36 -22.15 -22.70
CA VAL A 22 11.09 -22.14 -24.13
C VAL A 22 12.25 -22.85 -24.82
N TYR A 23 11.95 -23.85 -25.64
CA TYR A 23 12.97 -24.59 -26.38
C TYR A 23 13.81 -23.66 -27.24
N GLY A 24 15.14 -23.78 -27.13
CA GLY A 24 16.09 -22.95 -27.88
C GLY A 24 16.26 -21.51 -27.37
N ALA A 25 15.59 -21.11 -26.28
CA ALA A 25 15.84 -19.82 -25.64
C ALA A 25 17.13 -19.87 -24.81
N THR A 26 17.94 -18.82 -24.91
CA THR A 26 19.19 -18.67 -24.16
C THR A 26 19.12 -17.57 -23.10
N SER A 27 18.13 -16.69 -23.18
CA SER A 27 17.91 -15.62 -22.20
C SER A 27 16.44 -15.22 -22.12
N TYR A 28 16.07 -14.57 -21.03
CA TYR A 28 14.73 -14.07 -20.73
C TYR A 28 14.82 -12.64 -20.23
N THR A 29 13.95 -11.77 -20.71
CA THR A 29 13.86 -10.39 -20.22
C THR A 29 12.50 -10.18 -19.57
N TRP A 30 12.52 -9.88 -18.27
CA TRP A 30 11.37 -9.56 -17.45
C TRP A 30 11.13 -8.06 -17.38
N THR A 31 9.87 -7.65 -17.46
CA THR A 31 9.46 -6.26 -17.30
C THR A 31 8.32 -6.20 -16.31
N ALA A 32 8.47 -5.37 -15.27
CA ALA A 32 7.43 -5.14 -14.28
C ALA A 32 6.53 -3.96 -14.70
N PRO A 33 5.28 -3.89 -14.22
CA PRO A 33 4.43 -2.73 -14.46
C PRO A 33 5.00 -1.47 -13.79
N THR A 34 4.54 -0.29 -14.23
CA THR A 34 4.94 0.99 -13.65
C THR A 34 4.86 0.97 -12.12
N GLY A 35 5.88 1.51 -11.45
CA GLY A 35 5.98 1.53 -9.99
C GLY A 35 6.44 0.22 -9.35
N SER A 36 6.41 -0.91 -10.06
CA SER A 36 7.04 -2.16 -9.61
C SER A 36 8.46 -2.27 -10.14
N THR A 37 9.30 -3.06 -9.46
CA THR A 37 10.72 -3.23 -9.83
C THR A 37 11.09 -4.70 -9.87
N VAL A 38 11.68 -5.17 -10.97
CA VAL A 38 12.31 -6.49 -11.03
C VAL A 38 13.60 -6.45 -10.21
N GLN A 39 13.62 -7.11 -9.05
CA GLN A 39 14.78 -7.16 -8.15
C GLN A 39 15.84 -8.16 -8.63
N SER A 40 15.41 -9.30 -9.19
CA SER A 40 16.31 -10.34 -9.71
C SER A 40 15.63 -11.21 -10.76
N GLY A 41 16.43 -12.02 -11.48
CA GLY A 41 15.93 -13.03 -12.44
C GLY A 41 15.98 -12.65 -13.91
N GLN A 42 16.61 -11.52 -14.26
CA GLN A 42 16.95 -11.26 -15.67
C GLN A 42 17.86 -12.37 -16.21
N GLY A 43 17.59 -12.79 -17.45
CA GLY A 43 18.25 -13.92 -18.08
C GLY A 43 17.70 -15.29 -17.67
N SER A 44 16.74 -15.36 -16.73
CA SER A 44 16.24 -16.61 -16.16
C SER A 44 14.74 -16.84 -16.41
N THR A 45 14.30 -18.10 -16.28
CA THR A 45 12.89 -18.49 -16.34
C THR A 45 12.09 -18.07 -15.11
N SER A 46 12.72 -17.49 -14.09
CA SER A 46 12.07 -16.99 -12.88
C SER A 46 12.62 -15.62 -12.49
N ALA A 47 11.76 -14.76 -11.98
CA ALA A 47 12.09 -13.42 -11.52
C ALA A 47 11.40 -13.08 -10.20
N THR A 48 12.06 -12.22 -9.43
CA THR A 48 11.57 -11.67 -8.18
C THR A 48 11.25 -10.19 -8.39
N VAL A 49 10.04 -9.77 -8.04
CA VAL A 49 9.51 -8.43 -8.31
C VAL A 49 9.03 -7.78 -7.02
N LEU A 50 9.52 -6.58 -6.73
CA LEU A 50 8.95 -5.70 -5.73
C LEU A 50 7.72 -5.00 -6.31
N ILE A 51 6.58 -5.16 -5.65
CA ILE A 51 5.28 -4.74 -6.17
C ILE A 51 5.00 -3.28 -5.82
N GLY A 52 4.75 -2.48 -6.86
CA GLY A 52 4.38 -1.07 -6.74
C GLY A 52 2.88 -0.85 -6.56
N ASN A 53 2.48 0.42 -6.57
CA ASN A 53 1.10 0.86 -6.34
C ASN A 53 0.24 0.92 -7.61
N THR A 54 0.80 0.70 -8.79
CA THR A 54 0.09 0.86 -10.07
C THR A 54 -0.17 -0.50 -10.71
N SER A 55 -1.44 -0.78 -10.99
CA SER A 55 -1.88 -1.98 -11.73
C SER A 55 -1.38 -1.95 -13.17
N GLY A 56 -1.10 -3.13 -13.71
CA GLY A 56 -0.54 -3.25 -15.05
C GLY A 56 -0.07 -4.68 -15.31
N ASN A 57 0.75 -4.85 -16.35
CA ASN A 57 1.17 -6.18 -16.78
C ASN A 57 2.62 -6.43 -16.38
N ILE A 58 2.88 -7.58 -15.74
CA ILE A 58 4.21 -8.18 -15.80
C ILE A 58 4.36 -8.86 -17.16
N ALA A 59 5.51 -8.67 -17.80
CA ALA A 59 5.82 -9.24 -19.10
C ALA A 59 7.14 -10.01 -19.09
N VAL A 60 7.23 -11.04 -19.93
CA VAL A 60 8.48 -11.73 -20.23
C VAL A 60 8.57 -12.02 -21.72
N ASN A 61 9.76 -11.82 -22.29
CA ASN A 61 10.12 -12.37 -23.61
C ASN A 61 11.36 -13.24 -23.49
N ALA A 62 11.43 -14.25 -24.33
CA ALA A 62 12.59 -15.12 -24.47
C ALA A 62 13.38 -14.73 -25.72
N SER A 63 14.71 -14.83 -25.66
CA SER A 63 15.61 -14.52 -26.76
C SER A 63 16.65 -15.61 -26.97
N ASN A 64 17.12 -15.71 -28.21
CA ASN A 64 18.27 -16.52 -28.62
C ASN A 64 19.01 -15.85 -29.78
N ALA A 65 20.01 -16.53 -30.35
CA ALA A 65 20.82 -15.99 -31.45
C ALA A 65 20.02 -15.63 -32.71
N CYS A 66 18.81 -16.18 -32.89
CA CYS A 66 17.97 -15.91 -34.05
C CYS A 66 16.99 -14.75 -33.84
N GLY A 67 16.77 -14.31 -32.59
CA GLY A 67 15.91 -13.17 -32.29
C GLY A 67 15.18 -13.27 -30.95
N THR A 68 14.18 -12.41 -30.80
CA THR A 68 13.37 -12.28 -29.58
C THR A 68 11.91 -12.64 -29.87
N SER A 69 11.30 -13.39 -28.97
CA SER A 69 9.90 -13.78 -29.05
C SER A 69 8.94 -12.63 -28.70
N SER A 70 7.66 -12.79 -29.04
CA SER A 70 6.59 -11.91 -28.57
C SER A 70 6.47 -11.94 -27.04
N ASN A 71 6.13 -10.81 -26.42
CA ASN A 71 5.87 -10.74 -24.98
C ASN A 71 4.75 -11.70 -24.56
N LYS A 72 4.99 -12.43 -23.46
CA LYS A 72 3.92 -13.03 -22.65
C LYS A 72 3.65 -12.10 -21.49
N THR A 73 2.36 -11.90 -21.19
CA THR A 73 1.91 -10.94 -20.17
C THR A 73 0.97 -11.60 -19.19
N LEU A 74 1.06 -11.18 -17.94
CA LEU A 74 0.09 -11.49 -16.89
C LEU A 74 -0.40 -10.18 -16.29
N ALA A 75 -1.72 -9.98 -16.28
CA ALA A 75 -2.31 -8.79 -15.69
C ALA A 75 -2.27 -8.88 -14.17
N LEU A 76 -1.75 -7.82 -13.53
CA LEU A 76 -1.66 -7.67 -12.09
C LEU A 76 -2.63 -6.59 -11.63
N THR A 77 -3.54 -6.97 -10.73
CA THR A 77 -4.41 -6.02 -10.04
C THR A 77 -3.80 -5.76 -8.66
N MET A 78 -3.04 -4.66 -8.55
CA MET A 78 -2.34 -4.35 -7.30
C MET A 78 -3.36 -4.05 -6.22
N THR A 79 -3.26 -4.79 -5.11
CA THR A 79 -4.14 -4.61 -3.96
C THR A 79 -3.27 -4.20 -2.79
N ALA A 80 -3.75 -3.29 -1.95
CA ALA A 80 -3.11 -3.08 -0.66
C ALA A 80 -3.22 -4.37 0.14
N CYS A 81 -2.09 -4.98 0.54
CA CYS A 81 -2.17 -6.12 1.44
C CYS A 81 -2.83 -5.70 2.73
N ARG A 82 -3.78 -6.50 3.19
CA ARG A 82 -4.07 -6.58 4.61
C ARG A 82 -3.04 -7.56 5.17
N LEU A 83 -2.12 -7.10 6.01
CA LEU A 83 -1.31 -8.04 6.80
C LEU A 83 -2.27 -8.81 7.69
N ASP A 84 -2.27 -10.13 7.55
CA ASP A 84 -3.18 -11.02 8.25
C ASP A 84 -2.97 -10.89 9.78
N GLY A 85 -3.90 -10.22 10.45
CA GLY A 85 -4.42 -10.67 11.74
C GLY A 85 -3.66 -10.40 13.04
N SER A 86 -2.58 -9.61 13.05
CA SER A 86 -1.96 -9.13 14.32
C SER A 86 -1.24 -7.78 14.20
N GLY A 87 -1.48 -7.04 13.12
CA GLY A 87 -0.68 -5.86 12.80
C GLY A 87 -1.27 -4.95 11.74
N LEU A 88 -2.55 -4.59 11.87
CA LEU A 88 -2.81 -3.16 11.69
C LEU A 88 -2.08 -2.53 12.88
N SER A 89 -1.19 -1.57 12.67
CA SER A 89 -1.13 -0.49 13.64
C SER A 89 -2.53 0.08 13.61
N GLU A 90 -3.39 -0.43 14.50
CA GLU A 90 -4.76 0.01 14.61
C GLU A 90 -4.65 1.52 14.68
N PHE A 91 -5.22 2.18 13.67
CA PHE A 91 -5.41 3.60 13.72
C PHE A 91 -6.03 3.87 15.08
N SER A 92 -5.29 4.56 15.95
CA SER A 92 -5.66 4.66 17.35
C SER A 92 -5.34 6.06 17.85
N ILE A 93 -6.15 6.52 18.79
CA ILE A 93 -5.94 7.78 19.49
C ILE A 93 -5.65 7.49 20.94
N SER A 94 -4.59 8.11 21.46
CA SER A 94 -4.23 8.06 22.86
C SER A 94 -3.73 9.44 23.34
N PRO A 95 -3.88 9.78 24.63
CA PRO A 95 -4.81 9.18 25.57
C PRO A 95 -6.27 9.43 25.14
N ASN A 96 -7.21 8.71 25.74
CA ASN A 96 -8.64 8.99 25.58
C ASN A 96 -9.32 8.90 26.95
N PRO A 97 -9.87 10.00 27.50
CA PRO A 97 -10.00 11.34 26.91
C PRO A 97 -8.68 12.10 26.69
N CYS A 98 -8.62 13.02 25.72
CA CYS A 98 -7.45 13.85 25.42
C CYS A 98 -7.79 15.35 25.35
N TYR A 99 -6.86 16.18 25.84
CA TYR A 99 -6.76 17.60 25.47
C TYR A 99 -5.85 17.76 24.23
N SER A 100 -4.68 17.12 24.28
CA SER A 100 -3.76 16.94 23.16
C SER A 100 -3.75 15.46 22.79
N CYS A 101 -4.22 15.16 21.58
CA CYS A 101 -4.48 13.80 21.13
C CYS A 101 -3.33 13.32 20.24
N TYR A 102 -2.85 12.10 20.47
CA TYR A 102 -1.81 11.47 19.66
C TYR A 102 -2.40 10.35 18.82
N VAL A 103 -2.21 10.42 17.51
CA VAL A 103 -2.70 9.45 16.55
C VAL A 103 -1.56 8.62 15.96
N THR A 104 -1.71 7.30 15.98
CA THR A 104 -0.73 6.34 15.42
C THR A 104 -1.38 5.48 14.33
N GLY A 105 -0.57 4.74 13.57
CA GLY A 105 -1.05 3.90 12.48
C GLY A 105 -1.40 4.69 11.20
N VAL A 106 -0.79 5.86 11.02
CA VAL A 106 -0.99 6.76 9.88
C VAL A 106 0.36 7.26 9.40
N LEU A 107 0.60 7.26 8.09
CA LEU A 107 1.86 7.72 7.50
C LEU A 107 1.79 9.14 6.92
N ASN A 108 0.58 9.66 6.69
CA ASN A 108 0.35 10.96 6.06
C ASN A 108 -0.84 11.67 6.70
N GLU A 109 -0.62 12.88 7.22
CA GLU A 109 -1.66 13.71 7.85
C GLU A 109 -2.77 14.14 6.89
N ASN A 110 -2.48 14.25 5.59
CA ASN A 110 -3.48 14.64 4.58
C ASN A 110 -4.58 13.59 4.39
N GLU A 111 -4.36 12.38 4.91
CA GLU A 111 -5.34 11.31 4.92
C GLU A 111 -6.27 11.39 6.14
N LEU A 112 -6.12 12.38 7.03
CA LEU A 112 -6.90 12.50 8.25
C LEU A 112 -8.00 13.55 8.14
N ALA A 113 -9.18 13.20 8.65
CA ALA A 113 -10.29 14.13 8.82
C ALA A 113 -10.92 13.95 10.20
N VAL A 114 -11.02 15.04 10.96
CA VAL A 114 -11.71 15.08 12.26
C VAL A 114 -13.12 15.60 12.05
N THR A 115 -14.09 14.99 12.72
CA THR A 115 -15.52 15.35 12.66
C THR A 115 -16.18 15.28 14.03
N ASP A 116 -17.21 16.10 14.24
CA ASP A 116 -18.12 15.94 15.38
C ASP A 116 -19.13 14.79 15.19
N ILE A 117 -20.00 14.56 16.17
CA ILE A 117 -21.05 13.53 16.13
C ILE A 117 -22.09 13.74 15.03
N LEU A 118 -22.18 14.95 14.47
CA LEU A 118 -23.08 15.29 13.36
C LEU A 118 -22.37 15.16 12.01
N GLY A 119 -21.09 14.75 12.00
CA GLY A 119 -20.28 14.60 10.79
C GLY A 119 -19.72 15.91 10.25
N ARG A 120 -19.80 17.03 11.00
CA ARG A 120 -19.20 18.30 10.55
C ARG A 120 -17.69 18.22 10.68
N LYS A 121 -16.98 18.57 9.60
CA LYS A 121 -15.51 18.59 9.57
C LYS A 121 -14.97 19.67 10.50
N ILE A 122 -14.05 19.29 11.38
CA ILE A 122 -13.31 20.18 12.26
C ILE A 122 -11.91 20.38 11.68
N SER A 123 -11.52 21.63 11.48
CA SER A 123 -10.17 21.98 11.06
C SER A 123 -9.22 21.87 12.25
N VAL A 124 -8.20 21.02 12.12
CA VAL A 124 -7.14 20.84 13.11
C VAL A 124 -5.78 20.91 12.40
N HIS A 125 -4.75 21.29 13.15
CA HIS A 125 -3.37 21.18 12.70
C HIS A 125 -2.76 19.90 13.26
N PHE A 126 -2.15 19.08 12.39
CA PHE A 126 -1.39 17.92 12.79
C PHE A 126 0.10 18.26 12.84
N SER A 127 0.79 17.77 13.85
CA SER A 127 2.22 17.93 14.00
C SER A 127 2.87 16.56 14.13
N ALA A 128 3.82 16.24 13.25
CA ALA A 128 4.54 14.97 13.30
C ALA A 128 5.28 14.79 14.64
N SER A 129 5.15 13.62 15.25
CA SER A 129 5.81 13.25 16.50
C SER A 129 6.02 11.73 16.53
N GLY A 130 7.28 11.28 16.61
CA GLY A 130 7.59 9.85 16.61
C GLY A 130 7.06 9.13 15.36
N GLU A 131 6.26 8.09 15.56
CA GLU A 131 5.61 7.29 14.50
C GLU A 131 4.17 7.76 14.18
N GLY A 132 3.78 8.95 14.64
CA GLY A 132 2.41 9.45 14.54
C GLY A 132 2.32 10.96 14.49
N PHE A 133 1.14 11.49 14.83
CA PHE A 133 0.85 12.92 14.81
C PHE A 133 0.14 13.37 16.09
N ILE A 134 0.47 14.56 16.55
CA ILE A 134 -0.24 15.24 17.65
C ILE A 134 -1.20 16.24 17.04
N PHE A 135 -2.40 16.36 17.60
CA PHE A 135 -3.36 17.40 17.26
C PHE A 135 -4.19 17.83 18.47
N GLU A 136 -4.72 19.05 18.38
CA GLU A 136 -5.62 19.63 19.38
C GLU A 136 -6.88 20.12 18.69
N LEU A 137 -8.03 19.88 19.33
CA LEU A 137 -9.30 20.46 18.90
C LEU A 137 -9.35 21.94 19.31
N PRO A 138 -9.90 22.83 18.47
CA PRO A 138 -10.07 24.24 18.81
C PRO A 138 -10.80 24.45 20.14
N ASN A 139 -10.50 25.56 20.83
CA ASN A 139 -11.08 25.86 22.15
C ASN A 139 -12.59 26.07 22.11
N GLU A 140 -13.12 26.54 20.98
CA GLU A 140 -14.57 26.66 20.74
C GLU A 140 -15.31 25.32 20.59
N CYS A 141 -14.58 24.22 20.38
CA CYS A 141 -15.20 22.89 20.35
C CYS A 141 -15.57 22.45 21.77
N ALA A 142 -16.81 21.99 21.98
CA ALA A 142 -17.24 21.49 23.28
C ALA A 142 -16.49 20.21 23.68
N ALA A 143 -16.31 19.99 24.98
CA ALA A 143 -15.91 18.68 25.50
C ALA A 143 -16.93 17.61 25.08
N GLY A 144 -16.46 16.40 24.77
CA GLY A 144 -17.33 15.32 24.32
C GLY A 144 -16.74 14.47 23.19
N MET A 145 -17.62 13.76 22.50
CA MET A 145 -17.23 12.74 21.53
C MET A 145 -16.96 13.32 20.14
N TYR A 146 -15.84 12.89 19.55
CA TYR A 146 -15.44 13.21 18.19
C TYR A 146 -14.99 11.93 17.47
N PHE A 147 -14.92 12.04 16.15
CA PHE A 147 -14.42 10.98 15.30
C PHE A 147 -13.26 11.50 14.47
N ILE A 148 -12.28 10.64 14.25
CA ILE A 148 -11.27 10.85 13.23
C ILE A 148 -11.40 9.73 12.20
N ARG A 149 -11.23 10.06 10.93
CA ARG A 149 -11.30 9.13 9.82
C ARG A 149 -9.98 9.15 9.07
N ASN A 150 -9.47 7.96 8.74
CA ASN A 150 -8.48 7.79 7.69
C ASN A 150 -9.21 7.72 6.34
N LEU A 151 -8.96 8.67 5.45
CA LEU A 151 -9.60 8.83 4.15
C LEU A 151 -9.13 7.79 3.14
N THR A 152 -7.92 7.26 3.30
CA THR A 152 -7.35 6.22 2.43
C THR A 152 -7.89 4.84 2.81
N THR A 153 -7.94 4.51 4.10
CA THR A 153 -8.38 3.18 4.57
C THR A 153 -9.88 3.12 4.87
N GLY A 154 -10.53 4.27 5.05
CA GLY A 154 -11.92 4.37 5.48
C GLY A 154 -12.15 4.11 6.98
N GLN A 155 -11.10 3.78 7.74
CA GLN A 155 -11.19 3.51 9.18
C GLN A 155 -11.65 4.74 9.96
N VAL A 156 -12.42 4.52 11.02
CA VAL A 156 -12.93 5.57 11.90
C VAL A 156 -12.65 5.21 13.35
N VAL A 157 -12.10 6.15 14.10
CA VAL A 157 -11.86 6.02 15.54
C VAL A 157 -12.62 7.10 16.27
N LYS A 158 -13.29 6.68 17.35
CA LYS A 158 -13.92 7.56 18.32
C LYS A 158 -12.88 8.02 19.35
N PHE A 159 -12.88 9.30 19.69
CA PHE A 159 -12.12 9.82 20.83
C PHE A 159 -12.95 10.88 21.58
N GLU A 160 -12.57 11.17 22.82
CA GLU A 160 -13.26 12.12 23.69
C GLU A 160 -12.33 13.30 24.02
N LYS A 161 -12.83 14.52 23.77
CA LYS A 161 -12.19 15.77 24.16
C LYS A 161 -12.46 16.04 25.65
N GLN A 162 -11.43 16.37 26.43
CA GLN A 162 -11.56 16.93 27.78
C GLN A 162 -11.90 18.42 27.77
#